data_AF-A0A1Y3NNT2-F1
#
_entry.id   AF-A0A1Y3NNT2-F1
#
_cell.length_a   1.000
_cell.length_b   1.000
_cell.length_c   1.000
_cell.angle_alpha   90.00
_cell.angle_beta   90.00
_cell.angle_gamma   90.00
#
_symmetry.space_group_name_H-M   'P 1'
#
loop_
_entity.id
_entity.type
_entity.pdbx_description
1 polymer ?
#
loop_
_entity_poly.entity_id
_entity_poly.type
_entity_poly.pdbx_seq_one_letter_code
_entity_poly.pdbx_strand_id
1 'polypeptide(L)'
;MEQRMESYIKHMLDFVQCHYPGVVDVWDVVNEAVEIDNGSFDSSTGWNTRTKYNNGPNLWYTTMGPDYVIKAFRIARKYADKNVKLIYNDYNTFMSQKTNAISNLVKLLKAENLIDGVGLQSYLNADWPNRNDYKNAIQKFSSLGVEIQITELTIKTDGSGNKFNNQATHYQQVFKIYKDLKKSGVNITSVTVFGLQDGYLFYSSDNTDTRFWDHDLQKKPVFDAVMSALKS
;
A
#
# COMPACT_ATOMS: atom_id res chain seq x y z
N MET A 1 16.70 22.40 1.60
CA MET A 1 15.43 21.66 1.75
C MET A 1 15.63 20.28 2.35
N GLU A 2 16.73 19.59 2.04
CA GLU A 2 17.10 18.31 2.68
C GLU A 2 17.12 18.34 4.21
N GLN A 3 17.69 19.39 4.82
CA GLN A 3 17.65 19.59 6.28
C GLN A 3 16.24 19.60 6.87
N ARG A 4 15.22 20.06 6.11
CA ARG A 4 13.82 20.06 6.58
C ARG A 4 13.22 18.66 6.52
N MET A 5 13.50 17.91 5.45
CA MET A 5 13.11 16.50 5.35
C MET A 5 13.75 15.69 6.48
N GLU A 6 15.06 15.87 6.68
CA GLU A 6 15.79 15.18 7.76
C GLU A 6 15.24 15.55 9.12
N SER A 7 15.05 16.85 9.40
CA SER A 7 14.46 17.30 10.66
C SER A 7 13.08 16.70 10.90
N TYR A 8 12.20 16.70 9.90
CA TYR A 8 10.85 16.14 10.05
C TYR A 8 10.89 14.64 10.35
N ILE A 9 11.57 13.85 9.50
CA ILE A 9 11.62 12.39 9.65
C ILE A 9 12.26 12.02 10.99
N LYS A 10 13.40 12.65 11.33
CA LYS A 10 14.08 12.43 12.61
C LYS A 10 13.15 12.71 13.79
N HIS A 11 12.56 13.90 13.87
CA HIS A 11 11.77 14.27 15.04
C HIS A 11 10.50 13.44 15.17
N MET A 12 9.86 13.04 14.07
CA MET A 12 8.71 12.15 14.12
C MET A 12 9.07 10.76 14.65
N LEU A 13 10.15 10.16 14.13
CA LEU A 13 10.63 8.86 14.61
C LEU A 13 11.06 8.92 16.08
N ASP A 14 11.88 9.93 16.43
CA ASP A 14 12.35 10.16 17.80
C ASP A 14 11.17 10.32 18.78
N PHE A 15 10.19 11.15 18.42
CA PHE A 15 9.03 11.43 19.27
C PHE A 15 8.21 10.17 19.54
N VAL A 16 7.85 9.45 18.48
CA VAL A 16 7.04 8.24 18.61
C VAL A 16 7.78 7.17 19.40
N GLN A 17 9.07 6.97 19.15
CA GLN A 17 9.85 5.98 19.88
C GLN A 17 10.05 6.35 21.35
N CYS A 18 10.22 7.64 21.66
CA CYS A 18 10.39 8.12 23.03
C CYS A 18 9.10 8.01 23.85
N HIS A 19 7.95 8.36 23.26
CA HIS A 19 6.69 8.46 23.98
C HIS A 19 5.80 7.21 23.87
N TYR A 20 5.98 6.41 22.82
CA TYR A 20 5.17 5.23 22.50
C TYR A 20 6.05 4.06 22.03
N PRO A 21 7.06 3.66 22.81
CA PRO A 21 8.01 2.63 22.39
C PRO A 21 7.29 1.31 22.06
N GLY A 22 7.55 0.79 20.86
CA GLY A 22 6.98 -0.47 20.37
C GLY A 22 5.52 -0.41 19.95
N VAL A 23 4.86 0.75 19.99
CA VAL A 23 3.49 0.93 19.47
C VAL A 23 3.50 1.06 17.95
N VAL A 24 4.47 1.80 17.40
CA VAL A 24 4.63 1.94 15.95
C VAL A 24 5.83 1.10 15.52
N ASP A 25 5.54 0.02 14.82
CA ASP A 25 6.51 -0.95 14.31
C ASP A 25 6.66 -0.90 12.79
N VAL A 26 5.88 -0.08 12.10
CA VAL A 26 5.88 0.09 10.64
C VAL A 26 5.69 1.56 10.27
N TRP A 27 6.43 2.03 9.27
CA TRP A 27 6.21 3.31 8.60
C TRP A 27 6.14 3.17 7.09
N ASP A 28 5.08 3.71 6.49
CA ASP A 28 5.06 4.05 5.08
C ASP A 28 5.93 5.31 4.88
N VAL A 29 7.21 5.13 4.59
CA VAL A 29 8.19 6.22 4.51
C VAL A 29 7.86 7.18 3.37
N VAL A 30 7.42 6.63 2.24
CA VAL A 30 6.97 7.38 1.07
C VAL A 30 5.73 6.72 0.53
N ASN A 31 4.72 7.55 0.25
CA ASN A 31 3.45 7.15 -0.34
C ASN A 31 3.36 7.64 -1.79
N GLU A 32 3.01 6.76 -2.72
CA GLU A 32 2.59 7.07 -4.10
C GLU A 32 3.57 7.93 -4.90
N ALA A 33 4.84 7.55 -4.91
CA ALA A 33 5.88 8.26 -5.65
C ALA A 33 6.11 7.74 -7.07
N VAL A 34 5.41 6.68 -7.49
CA VAL A 34 5.48 6.12 -8.84
C VAL A 34 4.24 6.49 -9.62
N GLU A 35 4.43 6.96 -10.85
CA GLU A 35 3.34 7.26 -11.77
C GLU A 35 3.57 6.60 -13.13
N ILE A 36 2.49 6.32 -13.86
CA ILE A 36 2.51 5.72 -15.20
C ILE A 36 1.73 6.54 -16.22
N ASP A 37 0.96 7.54 -15.75
CA ASP A 37 0.26 8.45 -16.64
C ASP A 37 1.25 9.32 -17.42
N ASN A 38 1.12 9.31 -18.75
CA ASN A 38 1.99 10.04 -19.65
C ASN A 38 2.08 11.52 -19.27
N GLY A 39 3.31 12.02 -19.15
CA GLY A 39 3.57 13.41 -18.77
C GLY A 39 3.41 13.71 -17.28
N SER A 40 3.29 12.69 -16.42
CA SER A 40 3.20 12.81 -14.96
C SER A 40 4.34 12.11 -14.21
N PHE A 41 5.36 11.62 -14.93
CA PHE A 41 6.55 11.00 -14.36
C PHE A 41 7.84 11.38 -15.10
N ASP A 42 8.97 11.22 -14.42
CA ASP A 42 10.32 11.28 -14.97
C ASP A 42 10.83 9.84 -15.20
N SER A 43 10.87 9.42 -16.46
CA SER A 43 11.36 8.10 -16.88
C SER A 43 12.88 7.96 -16.78
N SER A 44 13.63 9.06 -16.75
CA SER A 44 15.10 9.03 -16.68
C SER A 44 15.62 8.44 -15.37
N THR A 45 14.78 8.44 -14.34
CA THR A 45 15.05 7.80 -13.04
C THR A 45 15.08 6.27 -13.11
N GLY A 46 14.51 5.66 -14.16
CA GLY A 46 14.40 4.21 -14.32
C GLY A 46 13.29 3.55 -13.50
N TRP A 47 12.55 4.31 -12.70
CA TRP A 47 11.43 3.82 -11.88
C TRP A 47 10.18 4.73 -11.95
N ASN A 48 10.11 5.61 -12.95
CA ASN A 48 8.98 6.50 -13.21
C ASN A 48 8.58 7.36 -12.00
N THR A 49 9.52 8.12 -11.47
CA THR A 49 9.26 9.06 -10.38
C THR A 49 8.15 10.04 -10.73
N ARG A 50 7.11 10.11 -9.91
CA ARG A 50 5.97 11.02 -10.04
C ARG A 50 6.44 12.48 -10.02
N THR A 51 6.06 13.24 -11.05
CA THR A 51 6.37 14.68 -11.20
C THR A 51 5.16 15.59 -10.97
N LYS A 52 3.96 15.03 -10.90
CA LYS A 52 2.69 15.76 -10.70
C LYS A 52 1.89 15.18 -9.54
N TYR A 53 1.08 16.01 -8.91
CA TYR A 53 0.08 15.62 -7.92
C TYR A 53 -1.18 16.46 -8.13
N ASN A 54 -2.34 15.81 -8.28
CA ASN A 54 -3.56 16.44 -8.75
C ASN A 54 -3.31 17.27 -10.02
N ASN A 55 -3.75 18.53 -10.03
CA ASN A 55 -3.56 19.46 -11.14
C ASN A 55 -2.26 20.28 -11.04
N GLY A 56 -1.32 19.90 -10.18
CA GLY A 56 -0.11 20.66 -9.87
C GLY A 56 1.18 19.84 -9.88
N PRO A 57 2.34 20.49 -9.66
CA PRO A 57 3.62 19.81 -9.56
C PRO A 57 3.71 18.98 -8.26
N ASN A 58 4.41 17.84 -8.31
CA ASN A 58 4.84 17.16 -7.11
C ASN A 58 5.93 17.99 -6.43
N LEU A 59 5.58 18.64 -5.31
CA LEU A 59 6.48 19.55 -4.59
C LEU A 59 7.71 18.84 -4.04
N TRP A 60 7.64 17.54 -3.72
CA TRP A 60 8.81 16.78 -3.31
C TRP A 60 9.81 16.68 -4.47
N TYR A 61 9.34 16.28 -5.65
CA TYR A 61 10.17 16.20 -6.85
C TYR A 61 10.79 17.56 -7.21
N THR A 62 9.98 18.62 -7.28
CA THR A 62 10.49 19.95 -7.70
C THR A 62 11.47 20.55 -6.71
N THR A 63 11.31 20.25 -5.42
CA THR A 63 12.07 20.90 -4.35
C THR A 63 13.30 20.11 -3.93
N MET A 64 13.23 18.78 -3.96
CA MET A 64 14.28 17.87 -3.48
C MET A 64 15.05 17.20 -4.62
N GLY A 65 14.50 17.22 -5.84
CA GLY A 65 15.02 16.51 -7.00
C GLY A 65 14.43 15.11 -7.17
N PRO A 66 14.76 14.42 -8.28
CA PRO A 66 14.21 13.11 -8.65
C PRO A 66 14.53 11.98 -7.64
N ASP A 67 15.56 12.14 -6.82
CA ASP A 67 16.02 11.16 -5.84
C ASP A 67 15.40 11.33 -4.44
N TYR A 68 14.37 12.17 -4.29
CA TYR A 68 13.75 12.49 -2.99
C TYR A 68 13.28 11.25 -2.22
N VAL A 69 12.83 10.21 -2.91
CA VAL A 69 12.40 8.95 -2.29
C VAL A 69 13.58 8.23 -1.64
N ILE A 70 14.69 8.12 -2.38
CA ILE A 70 15.90 7.46 -1.88
C ILE A 70 16.47 8.24 -0.68
N LYS A 71 16.47 9.57 -0.75
CA LYS A 71 16.83 10.45 0.38
C LYS A 71 15.96 10.20 1.61
N ALA A 72 14.62 10.17 1.45
CA ALA A 72 13.71 9.91 2.55
C ALA A 72 13.96 8.55 3.22
N PHE A 73 14.19 7.50 2.43
CA PHE A 73 14.52 6.16 2.93
C PHE A 73 15.90 6.09 3.61
N ARG A 74 16.93 6.78 3.11
CA ARG A 74 18.23 6.90 3.80
C ARG A 74 18.09 7.57 5.16
N ILE A 75 17.35 8.66 5.22
CA ILE A 75 17.07 9.39 6.46
C ILE A 75 16.27 8.51 7.42
N ALA A 76 15.18 7.90 6.96
CA ALA A 76 14.36 7.01 7.79
C ALA A 76 15.18 5.84 8.34
N ARG A 77 15.99 5.19 7.50
CA ARG A 77 16.87 4.09 7.95
C ARG A 77 17.94 4.54 8.95
N LYS A 78 18.42 5.79 8.85
CA LYS A 78 19.39 6.37 9.77
C LYS A 78 18.82 6.56 11.19
N TYR A 79 17.53 6.88 11.32
CA TYR A 79 16.91 7.25 12.59
C TYR A 79 15.89 6.24 13.13
N ALA A 80 15.36 5.35 12.32
CA ALA A 80 14.41 4.33 12.78
C ALA A 80 15.11 3.25 13.61
N ASP A 81 14.43 2.80 14.66
CA ASP A 81 14.87 1.65 15.44
C ASP A 81 14.93 0.37 14.58
N LYS A 82 15.83 -0.56 14.94
CA LYS A 82 16.11 -1.76 14.13
C LYS A 82 14.91 -2.69 13.93
N ASN A 83 13.95 -2.68 14.85
CA ASN A 83 12.74 -3.48 14.78
C ASN A 83 11.60 -2.80 13.98
N VAL A 84 11.74 -1.51 13.65
CA VAL A 84 10.76 -0.76 12.88
C VAL A 84 10.94 -1.03 11.39
N LYS A 85 9.84 -1.39 10.71
CA LYS A 85 9.79 -1.67 9.28
C LYS A 85 9.58 -0.42 8.47
N LEU A 86 10.34 -0.27 7.39
CA LEU A 86 10.24 0.83 6.44
C LEU A 86 9.64 0.34 5.12
N ILE A 87 8.50 0.89 4.78
CA ILE A 87 7.63 0.45 3.69
C ILE A 87 7.53 1.54 2.62
N TYR A 88 7.52 1.13 1.36
CA TYR A 88 7.03 1.97 0.26
C TYR A 88 5.58 1.58 -0.04
N ASN A 89 4.63 2.51 0.05
CA ASN A 89 3.20 2.25 -0.12
C ASN A 89 2.64 2.91 -1.39
N ASP A 90 1.79 2.21 -2.14
CA ASP A 90 1.22 2.74 -3.39
C ASP A 90 -0.09 2.03 -3.81
N TYR A 91 -0.88 2.70 -4.67
CA TYR A 91 -2.07 2.15 -5.34
C TYR A 91 -1.74 1.62 -6.74
N ASN A 92 -2.69 0.87 -7.32
CA ASN A 92 -2.59 0.30 -8.67
C ASN A 92 -1.31 -0.52 -8.90
N THR A 93 -0.75 -1.06 -7.82
CA THR A 93 0.49 -1.84 -7.80
C THR A 93 0.42 -3.11 -8.63
N PHE A 94 -0.79 -3.49 -9.05
CA PHE A 94 -1.11 -4.61 -9.92
C PHE A 94 -1.15 -4.28 -11.42
N MET A 95 -1.08 -3.00 -11.79
CA MET A 95 -0.92 -2.62 -13.19
C MET A 95 0.51 -2.91 -13.62
N SER A 96 0.71 -3.78 -14.61
CA SER A 96 2.04 -4.29 -15.01
C SER A 96 3.13 -3.21 -15.13
N GLN A 97 2.82 -2.06 -15.76
CA GLN A 97 3.75 -0.93 -15.86
C GLN A 97 4.16 -0.38 -14.48
N LYS A 98 3.18 -0.18 -13.59
CA LYS A 98 3.41 0.32 -12.24
C LYS A 98 4.11 -0.71 -11.35
N THR A 99 3.75 -2.00 -11.47
CA THR A 99 4.46 -3.12 -10.82
C THR A 99 5.94 -3.12 -11.17
N ASN A 100 6.28 -2.96 -12.45
CA ASN A 100 7.66 -2.95 -12.93
C ASN A 100 8.43 -1.72 -12.45
N ALA A 101 7.82 -0.53 -12.52
CA ALA A 101 8.42 0.71 -12.05
C ALA A 101 8.71 0.66 -10.53
N ILE A 102 7.74 0.25 -9.71
CA ILE A 102 7.92 0.06 -8.27
C ILE A 102 8.98 -1.01 -8.00
N SER A 103 9.00 -2.11 -8.76
CA SER A 103 10.03 -3.15 -8.60
C SER A 103 11.45 -2.62 -8.83
N ASN A 104 11.63 -1.67 -9.75
CA ASN A 104 12.93 -1.02 -9.96
C ASN A 104 13.31 -0.12 -8.78
N LEU A 105 12.38 0.68 -8.26
CA LEU A 105 12.59 1.47 -7.04
C LEU A 105 12.99 0.58 -5.85
N VAL A 106 12.25 -0.52 -5.63
CA VAL A 106 12.54 -1.46 -4.54
C VAL A 106 13.93 -2.05 -4.66
N LYS A 107 14.39 -2.40 -5.87
CA LYS A 107 15.77 -2.88 -6.08
C LYS A 107 16.81 -1.82 -5.70
N LEU A 108 16.59 -0.56 -6.05
CA LEU A 108 17.49 0.55 -5.68
C LEU A 108 17.57 0.70 -4.16
N LEU A 109 16.42 0.72 -3.48
CA LEU A 109 16.35 0.83 -2.02
C LEU A 109 16.96 -0.39 -1.31
N LYS A 110 16.76 -1.59 -1.86
CA LYS A 110 17.35 -2.83 -1.34
C LYS A 110 18.86 -2.89 -1.49
N ALA A 111 19.41 -2.36 -2.58
CA ALA A 111 20.86 -2.35 -2.80
C ALA A 111 21.61 -1.62 -1.67
N GLU A 112 20.92 -0.71 -0.97
CA GLU A 112 21.43 0.05 0.17
C GLU A 112 20.84 -0.40 1.52
N ASN A 113 20.09 -1.51 1.57
CA ASN A 113 19.39 -2.01 2.77
C ASN A 113 18.44 -0.99 3.43
N LEU A 114 17.76 -0.17 2.60
CA LEU A 114 16.92 0.91 3.11
C LEU A 114 15.47 0.51 3.36
N ILE A 115 14.96 -0.50 2.65
CA ILE A 115 13.55 -0.90 2.65
C ILE A 115 13.35 -2.31 3.23
N ASP A 116 12.26 -2.52 3.96
CA ASP A 116 11.85 -3.83 4.46
C ASP A 116 10.74 -4.46 3.62
N GLY A 117 9.79 -3.64 3.13
CA GLY A 117 8.56 -4.12 2.53
C GLY A 117 7.92 -3.18 1.52
N VAL A 118 6.92 -3.70 0.80
CA VAL A 118 6.05 -2.93 -0.08
C VAL A 118 4.62 -3.02 0.43
N GLY A 119 4.01 -1.84 0.60
CA GLY A 119 2.61 -1.64 0.89
C GLY A 119 1.80 -1.63 -0.39
N LEU A 120 0.82 -2.52 -0.48
CA LEU A 120 -0.14 -2.58 -1.56
C LEU A 120 -1.46 -2.04 -1.03
N GLN A 121 -1.80 -0.80 -1.38
CA GLN A 121 -3.04 -0.17 -0.90
C GLN A 121 -4.25 -1.02 -1.26
N SER A 122 -4.26 -1.60 -2.47
CA SER A 122 -5.26 -2.61 -2.85
C SER A 122 -6.70 -2.08 -2.82
N TYR A 123 -6.86 -0.90 -3.43
CA TYR A 123 -8.15 -0.41 -3.89
C TYR A 123 -8.60 -1.23 -5.10
N LEU A 124 -9.52 -2.17 -4.87
CA LEU A 124 -10.07 -3.07 -5.88
C LEU A 124 -11.56 -2.78 -6.09
N ASN A 125 -12.08 -3.29 -7.20
CA ASN A 125 -13.49 -3.38 -7.52
C ASN A 125 -13.88 -4.85 -7.73
N ALA A 126 -15.17 -5.09 -7.98
CA ALA A 126 -15.68 -6.41 -8.35
C ALA A 126 -14.86 -7.08 -9.46
N ASP A 127 -14.72 -6.39 -10.60
CA ASP A 127 -14.10 -6.97 -11.80
C ASP A 127 -12.71 -6.41 -12.13
N TRP A 128 -12.16 -5.55 -11.26
CA TRP A 128 -10.87 -4.92 -11.51
C TRP A 128 -10.01 -4.85 -10.24
N PRO A 129 -8.70 -5.11 -10.33
CA PRO A 129 -8.03 -5.75 -11.47
C PRO A 129 -8.48 -7.20 -11.66
N ASN A 130 -8.06 -7.80 -12.78
CA ASN A 130 -8.09 -9.26 -12.91
C ASN A 130 -7.34 -9.89 -11.73
N ARG A 131 -7.94 -10.93 -11.12
CA ARG A 131 -7.40 -11.55 -9.91
C ARG A 131 -6.05 -12.23 -10.11
N ASN A 132 -5.76 -12.73 -11.32
CA ASN A 132 -4.45 -13.27 -11.66
C ASN A 132 -3.41 -12.16 -11.77
N ASP A 133 -3.74 -11.00 -12.36
CA ASP A 133 -2.81 -9.85 -12.41
C ASP A 133 -2.46 -9.37 -10.99
N TYR A 134 -3.47 -9.29 -10.12
CA TYR A 134 -3.26 -8.95 -8.71
C TYR A 134 -2.33 -9.95 -8.00
N LYS A 135 -2.60 -11.26 -8.16
CA LYS A 135 -1.74 -12.33 -7.64
C LYS A 135 -0.31 -12.25 -8.18
N ASN A 136 -0.15 -12.05 -9.49
CA ASN A 136 1.14 -11.97 -10.16
C ASN A 136 1.96 -10.78 -9.66
N ALA A 137 1.32 -9.64 -9.42
CA ALA A 137 1.98 -8.48 -8.85
C ALA A 137 2.50 -8.72 -7.43
N ILE A 138 1.69 -9.36 -6.57
CA ILE A 138 2.14 -9.75 -5.21
C ILE A 138 3.36 -10.68 -5.30
N GLN A 139 3.31 -11.70 -6.17
CA GLN A 139 4.44 -12.62 -6.38
C GLN A 139 5.67 -11.90 -6.92
N LYS A 140 5.50 -10.93 -7.82
CA LYS A 140 6.59 -10.12 -8.36
C LYS A 140 7.29 -9.33 -7.27
N PHE A 141 6.57 -8.62 -6.41
CA PHE A 141 7.18 -7.90 -5.29
C PHE A 141 7.82 -8.86 -4.30
N SER A 142 7.16 -9.97 -3.97
CA SER A 142 7.71 -10.99 -3.09
C SER A 142 9.03 -11.57 -3.60
N SER A 143 9.19 -11.73 -4.92
CA SER A 143 10.42 -12.23 -5.54
C SER A 143 11.64 -11.32 -5.32
N LEU A 144 11.42 -10.06 -4.94
CA LEU A 144 12.49 -9.12 -4.59
C LEU A 144 13.03 -9.37 -3.17
N GLY A 145 12.44 -10.29 -2.41
CA GLY A 145 12.84 -10.63 -1.05
C GLY A 145 12.56 -9.51 -0.06
N VAL A 146 11.39 -8.88 -0.19
CA VAL A 146 10.82 -7.90 0.75
C VAL A 146 9.52 -8.46 1.31
N GLU A 147 9.07 -7.97 2.46
CA GLU A 147 7.74 -8.29 2.96
C GLU A 147 6.65 -7.60 2.15
N ILE A 148 5.45 -8.18 2.16
CA ILE A 148 4.27 -7.63 1.51
C ILE A 148 3.25 -7.27 2.59
N GLN A 149 2.80 -6.02 2.57
CA GLN A 149 1.69 -5.56 3.40
C GLN A 149 0.54 -5.16 2.50
N ILE A 150 -0.66 -5.69 2.76
CA ILE A 150 -1.88 -5.16 2.15
C ILE A 150 -2.38 -4.07 3.10
N THR A 151 -2.26 -2.81 2.72
CA THR A 151 -2.31 -1.67 3.64
C THR A 151 -3.67 -1.01 3.73
N GLU A 152 -4.46 -1.02 2.65
CA GLU A 152 -5.70 -0.23 2.53
C GLU A 152 -6.81 -1.00 1.81
N LEU A 153 -6.92 -2.31 2.08
CA LEU A 153 -7.77 -3.21 1.31
C LEU A 153 -9.22 -2.73 1.30
N THR A 154 -9.67 -2.40 0.10
CA THR A 154 -11.01 -1.91 -0.17
C THR A 154 -11.51 -2.62 -1.41
N ILE A 155 -12.66 -3.29 -1.34
CA ILE A 155 -13.31 -3.83 -2.53
C ILE A 155 -14.68 -3.18 -2.66
N LYS A 156 -14.80 -2.25 -3.61
CA LYS A 156 -16.06 -1.53 -3.87
C LYS A 156 -17.11 -2.49 -4.40
N THR A 157 -18.37 -2.19 -4.07
CA THR A 157 -19.49 -2.88 -4.71
C THR A 157 -19.68 -2.41 -6.14
N ASP A 158 -20.36 -3.21 -6.95
CA ASP A 158 -20.78 -2.83 -8.31
C ASP A 158 -22.02 -1.90 -8.32
N GLY A 159 -22.53 -1.51 -7.14
CA GLY A 159 -23.72 -0.68 -6.98
C GLY A 159 -25.04 -1.35 -7.40
N SER A 160 -25.03 -2.64 -7.76
CA SER A 160 -26.20 -3.39 -8.23
C SER A 160 -26.96 -4.05 -7.08
N GLY A 161 -28.06 -4.76 -7.39
CA GLY A 161 -28.97 -5.36 -6.40
C GLY A 161 -28.26 -6.10 -5.26
N ASN A 162 -27.69 -7.28 -5.51
CA ASN A 162 -27.09 -8.13 -4.48
C ASN A 162 -25.67 -7.68 -4.04
N LYS A 163 -25.40 -6.37 -4.06
CA LYS A 163 -24.07 -5.76 -3.94
C LYS A 163 -23.21 -6.26 -2.78
N PHE A 164 -23.79 -6.48 -1.60
CA PHE A 164 -23.04 -6.93 -0.44
C PHE A 164 -22.62 -8.40 -0.52
N ASN A 165 -23.42 -9.26 -1.15
CA ASN A 165 -23.02 -10.64 -1.41
C ASN A 165 -22.01 -10.73 -2.57
N ASN A 166 -22.11 -9.85 -3.57
CA ASN A 166 -21.08 -9.72 -4.61
C ASN A 166 -19.74 -9.30 -4.00
N GLN A 167 -19.74 -8.25 -3.19
CA GLN A 167 -18.56 -7.83 -2.41
C GLN A 167 -17.99 -8.99 -1.57
N ALA A 168 -18.85 -9.71 -0.84
CA ALA A 168 -18.43 -10.86 -0.04
C ALA A 168 -17.72 -11.94 -0.87
N THR A 169 -18.24 -12.22 -2.06
CA THR A 169 -17.63 -13.17 -3.02
C THR A 169 -16.23 -12.72 -3.43
N HIS A 170 -16.04 -11.44 -3.75
CA HIS A 170 -14.73 -10.93 -4.16
C HIS A 170 -13.71 -10.89 -3.02
N TYR A 171 -14.14 -10.51 -1.81
CA TYR A 171 -13.28 -10.61 -0.64
C TYR A 171 -12.88 -12.06 -0.36
N GLN A 172 -13.81 -13.01 -0.48
CA GLN A 172 -13.48 -14.43 -0.34
C GLN A 172 -12.40 -14.87 -1.34
N GLN A 173 -12.52 -14.46 -2.60
CA GLN A 173 -11.53 -14.77 -3.65
C GLN A 173 -10.15 -14.16 -3.31
N VAL A 174 -10.13 -12.89 -2.89
CA VAL A 174 -8.89 -12.18 -2.55
C VAL A 174 -8.21 -12.80 -1.32
N PHE A 175 -8.96 -13.15 -0.28
CA PHE A 175 -8.40 -13.80 0.91
C PHE A 175 -7.94 -15.25 0.63
N LYS A 176 -8.60 -15.97 -0.30
CA LYS A 176 -8.08 -17.26 -0.81
C LYS A 176 -6.72 -17.07 -1.49
N ILE A 177 -6.58 -16.03 -2.33
CA ILE A 177 -5.29 -15.70 -2.97
C ILE A 177 -4.22 -15.45 -1.92
N TYR A 178 -4.48 -14.61 -0.90
CA TYR A 178 -3.49 -14.33 0.15
C TYR A 178 -3.08 -15.59 0.90
N LYS A 179 -4.04 -16.44 1.25
CA LYS A 179 -3.77 -17.69 1.94
C LYS A 179 -2.94 -18.65 1.08
N ASP A 180 -3.27 -18.79 -0.20
CA ASP A 180 -2.52 -19.66 -1.12
C ASP A 180 -1.09 -19.15 -1.33
N LEU A 181 -0.93 -17.83 -1.48
CA LEU A 181 0.38 -17.19 -1.58
C LEU A 181 1.22 -17.37 -0.30
N LYS A 182 0.60 -17.20 0.88
CA LYS A 182 1.27 -17.42 2.16
C LYS A 182 1.69 -18.89 2.32
N LYS A 183 0.84 -19.85 1.92
CA LYS A 183 1.18 -21.29 1.87
C LYS A 183 2.32 -21.58 0.90
N SER A 184 2.43 -20.84 -0.20
CA SER A 184 3.54 -20.97 -1.16
C SER A 184 4.81 -20.20 -0.76
N GLY A 185 4.87 -19.63 0.45
CA GLY A 185 6.07 -18.96 0.99
C GLY A 185 6.17 -17.46 0.72
N VAL A 186 5.15 -16.81 0.17
CA VAL A 186 5.11 -15.34 0.06
C VAL A 186 5.05 -14.72 1.45
N ASN A 187 5.93 -13.76 1.75
CA ASN A 187 5.98 -13.11 3.05
C ASN A 187 4.93 -11.99 3.20
N ILE A 188 3.64 -12.35 3.16
CA ILE A 188 2.54 -11.42 3.51
C ILE A 188 2.51 -11.28 5.04
N THR A 189 2.81 -10.09 5.56
CA THR A 189 2.92 -9.83 7.02
C THR A 189 1.70 -9.13 7.60
N SER A 190 0.94 -8.39 6.78
CA SER A 190 -0.27 -7.69 7.22
C SER A 190 -1.35 -7.64 6.13
N VAL A 191 -2.61 -7.65 6.57
CA VAL A 191 -3.78 -7.29 5.75
C VAL A 191 -4.67 -6.35 6.55
N THR A 192 -4.66 -5.08 6.18
CA THR A 192 -5.47 -4.01 6.77
C THR A 192 -6.61 -3.65 5.83
N VAL A 193 -7.83 -3.67 6.35
CA VAL A 193 -9.03 -3.18 5.64
C VAL A 193 -9.14 -1.67 5.89
N PHE A 194 -9.38 -0.88 4.84
CA PHE A 194 -9.39 0.58 4.96
C PHE A 194 -10.68 1.11 5.56
N GLY A 195 -10.67 1.23 6.89
CA GLY A 195 -11.79 1.73 7.67
C GLY A 195 -12.57 0.63 8.40
N LEU A 196 -13.21 1.04 9.49
CA LEU A 196 -13.93 0.13 10.36
C LEU A 196 -15.32 -0.21 9.84
N GLN A 197 -16.13 0.79 9.48
CA GLN A 197 -17.57 0.61 9.25
C GLN A 197 -18.13 1.56 8.19
N ASP A 198 -19.16 1.12 7.47
CA ASP A 198 -19.83 1.91 6.45
C ASP A 198 -20.63 3.04 7.11
N GLY A 199 -20.19 4.29 6.97
CA GLY A 199 -20.86 5.45 7.58
C GLY A 199 -19.89 6.51 8.09
N TYR A 200 -18.63 6.12 8.30
CA TYR A 200 -17.54 7.07 8.51
C TYR A 200 -16.75 7.26 7.21
N LEU A 201 -17.01 8.38 6.52
CA LEU A 201 -16.39 8.72 5.25
C LEU A 201 -15.11 9.53 5.48
N PHE A 202 -13.99 9.09 4.92
CA PHE A 202 -12.68 9.75 5.08
C PHE A 202 -12.43 10.87 4.07
N TYR A 203 -13.02 10.78 2.87
CA TYR A 203 -12.83 11.73 1.78
C TYR A 203 -14.08 11.82 0.91
N SER A 204 -14.13 12.83 0.03
CA SER A 204 -15.34 13.20 -0.71
C SER A 204 -15.89 12.13 -1.66
N SER A 205 -15.04 11.25 -2.18
CA SER A 205 -15.41 10.13 -3.06
C SER A 205 -15.43 8.77 -2.37
N ASP A 206 -15.34 8.75 -1.04
CA ASP A 206 -15.54 7.56 -0.22
C ASP A 206 -17.03 7.17 -0.23
N ASN A 207 -17.32 5.91 0.06
CA ASN A 207 -18.67 5.37 0.02
C ASN A 207 -18.98 4.51 1.26
N THR A 208 -20.27 4.29 1.50
CA THR A 208 -20.77 3.53 2.65
C THR A 208 -21.06 2.07 2.29
N ASP A 209 -20.26 1.47 1.40
CA ASP A 209 -20.49 0.09 1.00
C ASP A 209 -19.24 -0.75 0.85
N THR A 210 -18.09 -0.29 1.36
CA THR A 210 -16.77 -0.87 1.11
C THR A 210 -16.19 -1.68 2.26
N ARG A 211 -16.75 -1.56 3.47
CA ARG A 211 -16.13 -2.08 4.70
C ARG A 211 -16.81 -3.35 5.20
N PHE A 212 -16.32 -3.91 6.31
CA PHE A 212 -16.78 -5.19 6.84
C PHE A 212 -18.03 -5.09 7.72
N TRP A 213 -18.28 -3.91 8.25
CA TRP A 213 -19.42 -3.59 9.10
C TRP A 213 -20.27 -2.51 8.47
N ASP A 214 -21.58 -2.58 8.68
CA ASP A 214 -22.50 -1.52 8.29
C ASP A 214 -22.49 -0.35 9.30
N HIS A 215 -23.38 0.63 9.08
CA HIS A 215 -23.50 1.85 9.89
C HIS A 215 -23.77 1.62 11.37
N ASP A 216 -24.37 0.47 11.71
CA ASP A 216 -24.74 0.09 13.09
C ASP A 216 -23.70 -0.87 13.70
N LEU A 217 -22.51 -0.97 13.09
CA LEU A 217 -21.47 -1.94 13.43
C LEU A 217 -21.96 -3.40 13.36
N GLN A 218 -22.99 -3.68 12.56
CA GLN A 218 -23.41 -5.06 12.30
C GLN A 218 -22.54 -5.66 11.20
N LYS A 219 -22.25 -6.96 11.34
CA LYS A 219 -21.42 -7.68 10.38
C LYS A 219 -22.13 -7.76 9.04
N LYS A 220 -21.45 -7.36 7.98
CA LYS A 220 -21.89 -7.59 6.59
C LYS A 220 -21.50 -9.01 6.14
N PRO A 221 -22.13 -9.54 5.06
CA PRO A 221 -21.81 -10.87 4.51
C PRO A 221 -20.32 -11.11 4.21
N VAL A 222 -19.58 -10.04 3.92
CA VAL A 222 -18.12 -10.07 3.71
C VAL A 222 -17.35 -10.66 4.88
N PHE A 223 -17.79 -10.41 6.12
CA PHE A 223 -17.12 -10.95 7.32
C PHE A 223 -17.10 -12.47 7.29
N ASP A 224 -18.25 -13.10 7.11
CA ASP A 224 -18.38 -14.56 7.09
C ASP A 224 -17.66 -15.18 5.89
N ALA A 225 -17.68 -14.51 4.74
CA ALA A 225 -16.99 -14.94 3.54
C ALA A 225 -15.46 -14.98 3.72
N VAL A 226 -14.89 -13.95 4.36
CA VAL A 226 -13.45 -13.90 4.70
C VAL A 226 -13.10 -14.97 5.72
N MET A 227 -13.90 -15.12 6.79
CA MET A 227 -13.66 -16.16 7.80
C MET A 227 -13.71 -17.56 7.20
N SER A 228 -14.61 -17.81 6.25
CA SER A 228 -14.69 -19.07 5.51
C SER A 228 -13.44 -19.31 4.65
N ALA A 229 -12.93 -18.29 3.94
CA ALA A 229 -11.70 -18.41 3.16
C ALA A 229 -10.47 -18.75 4.03
N LEU A 230 -10.38 -18.15 5.22
CA LEU A 230 -9.26 -18.34 6.13
C LEU A 230 -9.30 -19.71 6.83
N LYS A 231 -10.49 -20.26 7.10
CA LYS A 231 -10.67 -21.54 7.81
C LYS A 231 -10.57 -22.80 6.94
N SER A 232 -10.70 -22.68 5.62
CA SER A 232 -10.53 -23.84 4.70
C SER A 232 -9.08 -24.31 4.59
#